data_AF-A0A7C4NVW5-F1
#
_entry.id   AF-A0A7C4NVW5-F1
#
_cell.length_a   1.000
_cell.length_b   1.000
_cell.length_c   1.000
_cell.angle_alpha   90.00
_cell.angle_beta   90.00
_cell.angle_gamma   90.00
#
_symmetry.space_group_name_H-M   'P 1'
#
loop_
_entity.id
_entity.type
_entity.pdbx_description
1 polymer ?
#
loop_
_entity_poly.entity_id
_entity_poly.type
_entity_poly.pdbx_seq_one_letter_code
_entity_poly.pdbx_strand_id
1 'polypeptide(L)'
;MKKFLLISLVLFSMFFLAGCNFEMNSEIYLSDVYGLLENPELSLFVPTTIKLEIVSEDNFKQYKDRITDILSDYFGEVSNIRYEEENLSGFYVGDIEVPLLLEKSLESIVSFSVDKVGNLIMNFDEENFNVLDKKQF
;
A
#
# COMPACT_ATOMS: atom_id res chain seq x y z
N MET A 1 43.62 -5.93 -15.55
CA MET A 1 43.13 -5.25 -14.32
C MET A 1 41.86 -4.44 -14.55
N LYS A 2 41.81 -3.46 -15.47
CA LYS A 2 40.59 -2.65 -15.73
C LYS A 2 39.31 -3.47 -16.07
N LYS A 3 39.44 -4.56 -16.83
CA LYS A 3 38.31 -5.46 -17.15
C LYS A 3 37.76 -6.22 -15.93
N PHE A 4 38.62 -6.59 -14.97
CA PHE A 4 38.20 -7.30 -13.76
C PHE A 4 37.49 -6.36 -12.77
N LEU A 5 37.93 -5.10 -12.72
CA LEU A 5 37.29 -4.03 -11.94
C LEU A 5 35.90 -3.68 -12.48
N LEU A 6 35.73 -3.65 -13.80
CA LEU A 6 34.43 -3.43 -14.45
C LEU A 6 33.45 -4.58 -14.18
N ILE A 7 33.91 -5.83 -14.24
CA ILE A 7 33.07 -7.00 -13.94
C ILE A 7 32.66 -7.01 -12.46
N SER A 8 33.59 -6.71 -11.55
CA SER A 8 33.31 -6.58 -10.12
C SER A 8 32.27 -5.48 -9.83
N LEU A 9 32.39 -4.32 -10.49
CA LEU A 9 31.45 -3.21 -10.34
C LEU A 9 30.05 -3.56 -10.84
N VAL A 10 29.94 -4.27 -11.98
CA VAL A 10 28.65 -4.71 -12.52
C VAL A 10 28.01 -5.76 -11.62
N LEU A 11 28.79 -6.72 -11.11
CA LEU A 11 28.28 -7.70 -10.14
C LEU A 11 27.79 -7.01 -8.86
N PHE A 12 28.55 -6.05 -8.35
CA PHE A 12 28.17 -5.29 -7.15
C PHE A 12 26.88 -4.50 -7.39
N SER A 13 26.72 -3.86 -8.56
CA SER A 13 25.48 -3.15 -8.89
C SER A 13 24.25 -4.06 -8.95
N MET A 14 24.38 -5.32 -9.37
CA MET A 14 23.27 -6.28 -9.38
C MET A 14 22.76 -6.61 -7.98
N PHE A 15 23.60 -6.54 -6.95
CA PHE A 15 23.17 -6.73 -5.55
C PHE A 15 22.36 -5.55 -4.99
N PHE A 16 22.44 -4.37 -5.59
CA PHE A 16 21.63 -3.20 -5.19
C PHE A 16 20.30 -3.09 -5.93
N LEU A 17 20.01 -4.00 -6.87
CA LEU A 17 18.71 -4.03 -7.57
C LEU A 17 17.62 -4.80 -6.81
N ALA A 18 17.82 -5.11 -5.52
CA ALA A 18 16.73 -5.58 -4.67
C ALA A 18 15.73 -4.42 -4.46
N GLY A 19 14.75 -4.33 -5.36
CA GLY A 19 13.61 -3.44 -5.20
C GLY A 19 12.73 -3.98 -4.07
N CYS A 20 12.25 -3.10 -3.20
CA CYS A 20 11.22 -3.46 -2.24
C CYS A 20 9.94 -3.71 -3.02
N ASN A 21 9.45 -4.95 -3.03
CA ASN A 21 8.14 -5.27 -3.60
C ASN A 21 7.03 -4.72 -2.69
N PHE A 22 6.10 -3.99 -3.29
CA PHE A 22 4.91 -3.45 -2.64
C PHE A 22 3.69 -3.91 -3.43
N GLU A 23 2.77 -4.59 -2.75
CA GLU A 23 1.52 -5.05 -3.34
C GLU A 23 0.34 -4.55 -2.51
N MET A 24 -0.74 -4.18 -3.19
CA MET A 24 -1.97 -3.74 -2.56
C MET A 24 -3.15 -4.38 -3.29
N ASN A 25 -3.87 -5.26 -2.58
CA ASN A 25 -4.99 -6.02 -3.11
C ASN A 25 -6.27 -5.52 -2.45
N SER A 26 -7.21 -5.00 -3.25
CA SER A 26 -8.47 -4.42 -2.75
C SER A 26 -9.66 -5.21 -3.28
N GLU A 27 -10.61 -5.54 -2.40
CA GLU A 27 -11.79 -6.35 -2.73
C GLU A 27 -13.03 -5.46 -2.87
N ILE A 28 -13.36 -5.08 -4.12
CA ILE A 28 -14.50 -4.20 -4.39
C ILE A 28 -15.68 -5.02 -4.89
N TYR A 29 -16.79 -4.99 -4.15
CA TYR A 29 -18.01 -5.69 -4.51
C TYR A 29 -18.94 -4.82 -5.35
N LEU A 30 -19.52 -5.40 -6.40
CA LEU A 30 -20.52 -4.71 -7.23
C LEU A 30 -21.76 -4.28 -6.45
N SER A 31 -22.11 -5.01 -5.38
CA SER A 31 -23.18 -4.62 -4.46
C SER A 31 -22.91 -3.29 -3.78
N ASP A 32 -21.67 -3.02 -3.43
CA ASP A 32 -21.25 -1.82 -2.71
C ASP A 32 -21.28 -0.62 -3.65
N VAL A 33 -20.80 -0.82 -4.87
CA VAL A 33 -20.92 0.15 -5.97
C VAL A 33 -22.38 0.51 -6.23
N TYR A 34 -23.24 -0.49 -6.37
CA TYR A 34 -24.67 -0.28 -6.62
C TYR A 34 -25.35 0.42 -5.44
N GLY A 35 -25.07 -0.02 -4.21
CA GLY A 35 -25.58 0.58 -2.99
C GLY A 35 -25.20 2.05 -2.87
N LEU A 36 -23.94 2.40 -3.17
CA LEU A 36 -23.44 3.77 -3.15
C LEU A 36 -24.14 4.66 -4.19
N LEU A 37 -24.38 4.16 -5.40
CA LEU A 37 -25.10 4.89 -6.44
C LEU A 37 -26.57 5.16 -6.06
N GLU A 38 -27.21 4.23 -5.35
CA GLU A 38 -28.58 4.42 -4.86
C GLU A 38 -28.65 5.34 -3.63
N ASN A 39 -27.67 5.25 -2.73
CA ASN A 39 -27.62 6.01 -1.49
C ASN A 39 -26.25 6.72 -1.34
N PRO A 40 -26.13 7.96 -1.86
CA PRO A 40 -24.88 8.70 -1.87
C PRO A 40 -24.25 8.99 -0.50
N GLU A 41 -25.04 8.93 0.57
CA GLU A 41 -24.59 9.19 1.93
C GLU A 41 -24.02 7.95 2.62
N LEU A 42 -24.01 6.78 1.95
CA LEU A 42 -23.37 5.58 2.49
C LEU A 42 -21.86 5.79 2.61
N SER A 43 -21.35 5.63 3.82
CA SER A 43 -19.91 5.49 4.06
C SER A 43 -19.53 4.03 3.86
N LEU A 44 -18.88 3.72 2.75
CA LEU A 44 -18.39 2.38 2.44
C LEU A 44 -16.87 2.36 2.46
N PHE A 45 -16.32 1.25 2.95
CA PHE A 45 -14.90 0.99 2.98
C PHE A 45 -14.61 -0.32 2.26
N VAL A 46 -13.52 -0.33 1.52
CA VAL A 46 -13.04 -1.45 0.73
C VAL A 46 -11.96 -2.15 1.55
N PRO A 47 -12.15 -3.44 1.87
CA PRO A 47 -11.09 -4.24 2.47
C PRO A 47 -9.89 -4.30 1.54
N THR A 48 -8.73 -3.92 2.05
CA THR A 48 -7.50 -3.87 1.28
C THR A 48 -6.36 -4.50 2.08
N THR A 49 -5.70 -5.50 1.51
CA THR A 49 -4.48 -6.09 2.08
C THR A 49 -3.26 -5.45 1.42
N ILE A 50 -2.34 -4.95 2.26
CA ILE A 50 -1.02 -4.46 1.86
C ILE A 50 0.01 -5.54 2.14
N LYS A 51 0.93 -5.75 1.19
CA LYS A 51 2.14 -6.55 1.36
C LYS A 51 3.37 -5.68 1.09
N LEU A 52 4.30 -5.69 2.04
CA LEU A 52 5.59 -5.01 1.97
C LEU A 52 6.69 -6.05 2.11
N GLU A 53 7.56 -6.14 1.10
CA GLU A 53 8.69 -7.05 1.16
C GLU A 53 9.65 -6.67 2.30
N ILE A 54 10.02 -7.68 3.07
CA ILE A 54 10.99 -7.58 4.15
C ILE A 54 11.98 -8.74 4.06
N VAL A 55 13.21 -8.48 4.48
CA VAL A 55 14.32 -9.41 4.29
C VAL A 55 14.13 -10.74 5.05
N SER A 56 13.49 -10.70 6.22
CA SER A 56 13.36 -11.89 7.08
C SER A 56 12.26 -11.74 8.13
N GLU A 57 11.86 -12.86 8.74
CA GLU A 57 10.98 -12.90 9.91
C GLU A 57 11.59 -12.16 11.13
N ASP A 58 12.91 -12.16 11.28
CA ASP A 58 13.57 -11.40 12.36
C ASP A 58 13.40 -9.89 12.13
N ASN A 59 13.52 -9.42 10.90
CA ASN A 59 13.24 -8.03 10.55
C ASN A 59 11.76 -7.69 10.75
N PHE A 60 10.83 -8.62 10.46
CA PHE A 60 9.43 -8.44 10.79
C PHE A 60 9.26 -8.15 12.28
N LYS A 61 9.79 -9.03 13.15
CA LYS A 61 9.66 -8.89 14.60
C LYS A 61 10.29 -7.59 15.11
N GLN A 62 11.40 -7.15 14.50
CA GLN A 62 12.09 -5.94 14.90
C GLN A 62 11.37 -4.65 14.47
N TYR A 63 10.80 -4.61 13.27
CA TYR A 63 10.29 -3.39 12.66
C TYR A 63 8.76 -3.35 12.52
N LYS A 64 8.04 -4.43 12.85
CA LYS A 64 6.58 -4.53 12.73
C LYS A 64 5.87 -3.30 13.26
N ASP A 65 6.11 -2.92 14.51
CA ASP A 65 5.39 -1.81 15.15
C ASP A 65 5.68 -0.49 14.43
N ARG A 66 6.95 -0.24 14.07
CA ARG A 66 7.33 0.95 13.30
C ARG A 66 6.70 0.99 11.90
N ILE A 67 6.66 -0.14 11.20
CA ILE A 67 6.02 -0.24 9.88
C ILE A 67 4.52 0.01 10.04
N THR A 68 3.90 -0.56 11.08
CA THR A 68 2.49 -0.36 11.40
C THR A 68 2.21 1.12 11.66
N ASP A 69 2.99 1.77 12.52
CA ASP A 69 2.83 3.19 12.86
C ASP A 69 2.93 4.07 11.61
N ILE A 70 3.93 3.82 10.75
CA ILE A 70 4.07 4.53 9.47
C ILE A 70 2.82 4.30 8.64
N LEU A 71 2.44 3.06 8.34
CA LEU A 71 1.26 2.78 7.52
C LEU A 71 -0.02 3.38 8.11
N SER A 72 -0.13 3.43 9.44
CA SER A 72 -1.27 4.02 10.12
C SER A 72 -1.39 5.53 9.94
N ASP A 73 -0.27 6.25 9.80
CA ASP A 73 -0.29 7.68 9.45
C ASP A 73 -0.88 7.93 8.04
N TYR A 74 -0.70 6.98 7.11
CA TYR A 74 -1.15 7.12 5.72
C TYR A 74 -2.57 6.56 5.48
N PHE A 75 -2.91 5.45 6.14
CA PHE A 75 -4.12 4.67 5.85
C PHE A 75 -5.08 4.53 7.04
N GLY A 76 -4.72 5.04 8.22
CA GLY A 76 -5.54 4.91 9.42
C GLY A 76 -5.29 3.60 10.17
N GLU A 77 -6.33 2.84 10.49
CA GLU A 77 -6.14 1.59 11.23
C GLU A 77 -5.51 0.51 10.34
N VAL A 78 -4.44 -0.13 10.82
CA VAL A 78 -3.83 -1.30 10.19
C VAL A 78 -4.04 -2.50 11.10
N SER A 79 -4.73 -3.52 10.60
CA SER A 79 -5.15 -4.69 11.36
C SER A 79 -4.58 -5.99 10.78
N ASN A 80 -4.81 -7.11 11.48
CA ASN A 80 -4.43 -8.46 11.05
C ASN A 80 -2.95 -8.61 10.59
N ILE A 81 -2.06 -7.95 11.33
CA ILE A 81 -0.64 -7.82 10.97
C ILE A 81 0.10 -9.14 11.16
N ARG A 82 0.69 -9.65 10.08
CA ARG A 82 1.32 -10.98 10.03
C ARG A 82 2.53 -11.00 9.10
N TYR A 83 3.33 -12.06 9.27
CA TYR A 83 4.43 -12.41 8.37
C TYR A 83 3.94 -13.48 7.39
N GLU A 84 4.18 -13.28 6.10
CA GLU A 84 3.97 -14.28 5.07
C GLU A 84 5.27 -14.51 4.30
N GLU A 85 5.54 -15.74 3.89
CA GLU A 85 6.69 -16.07 3.04
C GLU A 85 6.18 -16.64 1.72
N GLU A 86 6.55 -16.00 0.62
CA GLU A 86 6.14 -16.40 -0.72
C GLU A 86 7.35 -16.34 -1.65
N ASN A 87 7.57 -17.40 -2.44
CA ASN A 87 8.65 -17.46 -3.43
C ASN A 87 10.04 -17.06 -2.90
N LEU A 88 10.40 -17.51 -1.68
CA LEU A 88 11.66 -17.20 -0.98
C LEU A 88 11.80 -15.71 -0.56
N SER A 89 10.71 -14.95 -0.56
CA SER A 89 10.66 -13.57 -0.11
C SER A 89 9.74 -13.47 1.12
N GLY A 90 10.17 -12.71 2.13
CA GLY A 90 9.37 -12.44 3.32
C GLY A 90 8.53 -11.19 3.13
N PHE A 91 7.34 -11.17 3.71
CA PHE A 91 6.41 -10.04 3.60
C PHE A 91 5.85 -9.66 4.97
N TYR A 92 5.86 -8.36 5.24
CA TYR A 92 4.94 -7.74 6.18
C TYR A 92 3.57 -7.67 5.49
N VAL A 93 2.54 -8.22 6.13
CA VAL A 93 1.18 -8.18 5.60
C VAL A 93 0.25 -7.56 6.62
N GLY A 94 -0.57 -6.61 6.19
CA GLY A 94 -1.55 -5.94 7.03
C GLY A 94 -2.80 -5.55 6.24
N ASP A 95 -3.93 -5.52 6.93
CA ASP A 95 -5.23 -5.20 6.34
C ASP A 95 -5.64 -3.78 6.74
N ILE A 96 -6.05 -2.98 5.76
CA ILE A 96 -6.52 -1.60 5.90
C ILE A 96 -7.90 -1.44 5.26
N GLU A 97 -8.56 -0.32 5.57
CA GLU A 97 -9.84 0.05 4.98
C GLU A 97 -9.67 1.28 4.08
N VAL A 98 -9.95 1.12 2.78
CA VAL A 98 -9.85 2.21 1.81
C VAL A 98 -11.25 2.75 1.48
N PRO A 99 -11.52 4.05 1.62
CA PRO A 99 -12.87 4.57 1.42
C PRO A 99 -13.34 4.45 -0.04
N LEU A 100 -14.62 4.12 -0.23
CA LEU A 100 -15.34 4.09 -1.49
C LEU A 100 -16.41 5.18 -1.50
N LEU A 101 -16.32 6.11 -2.46
CA LEU A 101 -17.09 7.35 -2.47
C LEU A 101 -17.71 7.64 -3.84
N LEU A 102 -18.69 8.53 -3.90
CA LEU A 102 -19.26 9.00 -5.19
C LEU A 102 -18.41 10.09 -5.85
N GLU A 103 -17.70 10.88 -5.05
CA GLU A 103 -16.76 11.91 -5.49
C GLU A 103 -15.50 11.87 -4.62
N LYS A 104 -14.39 12.43 -5.12
CA LYS A 104 -13.08 12.40 -4.47
C LYS A 104 -13.15 12.92 -3.02
N SER A 105 -12.67 12.14 -2.05
CA SER A 105 -12.36 12.64 -0.71
C SER A 105 -11.02 13.37 -0.71
N LEU A 106 -10.96 14.49 0.02
CA LEU A 106 -9.74 15.30 0.20
C LEU A 106 -8.89 14.84 1.38
N GLU A 107 -9.30 13.83 2.15
CA GLU A 107 -8.64 13.47 3.42
C GLU A 107 -7.88 12.14 3.37
N SER A 108 -7.95 11.40 2.27
CA SER A 108 -7.35 10.06 2.12
C SER A 108 -6.32 10.04 1.01
N ILE A 109 -5.18 9.38 1.23
CA ILE A 109 -4.11 9.29 0.21
C ILE A 109 -4.51 8.35 -0.92
N VAL A 110 -5.19 7.25 -0.60
CA VAL A 110 -5.82 6.37 -1.58
C VAL A 110 -7.31 6.36 -1.32
N SER A 111 -8.11 6.45 -2.37
CA SER A 111 -9.56 6.25 -2.29
C SER A 111 -10.09 5.65 -3.58
N PHE A 112 -11.21 4.95 -3.49
CA PHE A 112 -11.98 4.54 -4.65
C PHE A 112 -13.15 5.48 -4.84
N SER A 113 -13.45 5.84 -6.08
CA SER A 113 -14.66 6.58 -6.40
C SER A 113 -15.44 5.96 -7.55
N VAL A 114 -16.75 6.09 -7.52
CA VAL A 114 -17.65 5.64 -8.58
C VAL A 114 -18.35 6.85 -9.18
N ASP A 115 -18.19 7.07 -10.48
CA ASP A 115 -18.91 8.15 -11.15
C ASP A 115 -20.40 7.81 -11.38
N LYS A 116 -21.19 8.81 -11.81
CA LYS A 116 -22.64 8.66 -12.05
C LYS A 116 -23.01 7.65 -13.14
N VAL A 117 -22.03 7.18 -13.92
CA VAL A 117 -22.21 6.22 -15.01
C VAL A 117 -21.71 4.82 -14.59
N GLY A 118 -21.17 4.68 -13.37
CA GLY A 118 -20.70 3.42 -12.80
C GLY A 118 -19.23 3.12 -13.07
N ASN A 119 -18.42 4.09 -13.52
CA ASN A 119 -16.98 3.87 -13.68
C ASN A 119 -16.30 3.88 -12.31
N LEU A 120 -15.57 2.81 -12.00
CA LEU A 120 -14.71 2.72 -10.82
C LEU A 120 -13.36 3.39 -11.10
N ILE A 121 -13.00 4.33 -10.25
CA ILE A 121 -11.78 5.13 -10.34
C ILE A 121 -10.99 4.94 -9.05
N MET A 122 -9.69 4.67 -9.17
CA MET A 122 -8.77 4.73 -8.06
C MET A 122 -8.10 6.10 -8.05
N ASN A 123 -8.20 6.80 -6.92
CA ASN A 123 -7.61 8.11 -6.71
C ASN A 123 -6.38 7.99 -5.82
N PHE A 124 -5.33 8.72 -6.17
CA PHE A 124 -4.16 8.93 -5.32
C PHE A 124 -3.99 10.43 -5.07
N ASP A 125 -3.95 10.83 -3.80
CA ASP A 125 -3.75 12.22 -3.39
C ASP A 125 -2.27 12.50 -3.08
N GLU A 126 -1.56 12.99 -4.09
CA GLU A 126 -0.14 13.32 -4.00
C GLU A 126 0.15 14.47 -3.02
N GLU A 127 -0.79 15.42 -2.86
CA GLU A 127 -0.59 16.56 -1.95
C GLU A 127 -0.58 16.09 -0.49
N ASN A 128 -1.56 15.28 -0.10
CA ASN A 128 -1.62 14.70 1.23
C ASN A 128 -0.44 13.77 1.51
N PHE A 129 -0.04 12.96 0.51
CA PHE A 129 1.15 12.12 0.62
C PHE A 129 2.40 12.95 0.94
N ASN A 130 2.62 14.05 0.20
CA ASN A 130 3.76 14.93 0.38
C ASN A 130 3.75 15.69 1.72
N VAL A 131 2.57 15.99 2.28
CA VAL A 131 2.44 16.62 3.59
C VAL A 131 2.85 15.66 4.72
N LEU A 132 2.45 14.39 4.61
CA LEU A 132 2.81 13.37 5.59
C LEU A 132 4.29 13.00 5.52
N ASP A 133 4.84 12.87 4.30
CA ASP A 133 6.28 12.60 4.10
C ASP A 133 7.16 13.68 4.74
N LYS A 134 6.78 14.96 4.61
CA LYS A 134 7.51 16.10 5.23
C LYS A 134 7.44 16.15 6.76
N LYS A 135 6.53 15.39 7.41
CA LYS A 135 6.47 15.32 8.88
C LYS A 135 7.39 14.25 9.47
N GLN A 136 7.88 13.33 8.65
CA GLN A 136 8.69 12.19 9.10
C GLN A 136 10.21 12.46 9.03
N PHE A 137 10.64 13.62 8.50
CA PHE A 137 12.04 14.09 8.41
C PHE A 137 12.20 15.52 8.92
#